data_AF-R9B7P4-F1
#
_entry.id   AF-R9B7P4-F1
#
_cell.length_a   1.000
_cell.length_b   1.000
_cell.length_c   1.000
_cell.angle_alpha   90.00
_cell.angle_beta   90.00
_cell.angle_gamma   90.00
#
_symmetry.space_group_name_H-M   'P 1'
#
loop_
_entity.id
_entity.type
_entity.pdbx_description
1 polymer ?
#
loop_
_entity_poly.entity_id
_entity_poly.type
_entity_poly.pdbx_seq_one_letter_code
_entity_poly.pdbx_strand_id
1 'polypeptide(L)'
;MNELLQQRIQAVQIGRNTTFAQMEQKKSLRDELDSQLEAFLSNGGAIEQLPQGFSGEYNKGWNNSKPKAQKTMREVMASAVSEARARRNNPSVTARNEALNKGEKRYHGTTCKACGGTLRYTSNNCCVGCDKAASIVRTKKLREKRKSEKVKS
;
A
#
# COMPACT_ATOMS: atom_id res chain seq x y z
N MET A 1 29.69 53.49 49.33
CA MET A 1 29.36 52.08 49.04
C MET A 1 29.08 52.00 47.55
N ASN A 2 29.83 51.22 46.77
CA ASN A 2 29.83 51.32 45.31
C ASN A 2 28.60 50.59 44.72
N GLU A 3 27.66 51.33 44.12
CA GLU A 3 26.41 50.78 43.55
C GLU A 3 26.67 49.66 42.55
N LEU A 4 27.77 49.76 41.77
CA LEU A 4 28.17 48.71 40.84
C LEU A 4 28.52 47.40 41.55
N LEU A 5 29.12 47.48 42.74
CA LEU A 5 29.43 46.30 43.54
C LEU A 5 28.17 45.67 44.12
N GLN A 6 27.19 46.48 44.56
CA GLN A 6 25.90 45.97 45.04
C GLN A 6 25.11 45.29 43.93
N GLN A 7 25.07 45.87 42.73
CA GLN A 7 24.42 45.27 41.55
C GLN A 7 25.04 43.91 41.19
N ARG A 8 26.37 43.78 41.27
CA ARG A 8 27.06 42.50 41.03
C ARG A 8 26.74 41.45 42.09
N ILE A 9 26.68 41.84 43.37
CA ILE A 9 26.31 40.93 44.47
C ILE A 9 24.86 40.44 44.29
N GLN A 10 23.94 41.34 43.97
CA GLN A 10 22.54 41.00 43.72
C GLN A 10 22.38 40.06 42.52
N ALA A 11 23.09 40.33 41.41
CA ALA A 11 23.05 39.46 40.23
C ALA A 11 23.52 38.02 40.53
N VAL A 12 24.58 37.85 41.32
CA VAL A 12 25.07 36.52 41.74
C VAL A 12 24.05 35.80 42.64
N GLN A 13 23.42 36.53 43.57
CA GLN A 13 22.39 35.96 44.45
C GLN A 13 21.15 35.54 43.66
N ILE A 14 20.68 36.38 42.72
CA ILE A 14 19.56 36.06 41.83
C ILE A 14 19.89 34.79 41.01
N GLY A 15 21.10 34.71 40.44
CA GLY A 15 21.54 33.52 39.70
C GLY A 15 21.60 32.23 40.52
N ARG A 16 21.96 32.31 41.81
CA ARG A 16 21.92 31.14 42.73
C ARG A 16 20.49 30.75 43.11
N ASN A 17 19.61 31.73 43.29
CA ASN A 17 18.22 31.46 43.66
C ASN A 17 17.45 30.85 42.50
N THR A 18 17.72 31.27 41.25
CA THR A 18 17.10 30.66 40.06
C THR A 18 17.56 29.23 39.84
N THR A 19 18.84 28.92 40.05
CA THR A 19 19.34 27.54 39.96
C THR A 19 18.76 26.65 41.06
N PHE A 20 18.64 27.16 42.29
CA PHE A 20 17.96 26.43 43.37
C PHE A 20 16.49 26.15 43.05
N ALA A 21 15.73 27.15 42.58
CA ALA A 21 14.33 26.98 42.19
C ALA A 21 14.16 25.96 41.04
N GLN A 22 15.05 25.99 40.04
CA GLN A 22 15.05 25.00 38.95
C GLN A 22 15.39 23.58 39.44
N MET A 23 16.29 23.44 40.42
CA MET A 23 16.59 22.13 41.03
C MET A 23 15.40 21.61 41.83
N GLU A 24 14.72 22.48 42.58
CA GLU A 24 13.56 22.10 43.38
C GLU A 24 12.37 21.69 42.49
N GLN A 25 12.12 22.43 41.41
CA GLN A 25 11.13 22.04 40.39
C GLN A 25 11.45 20.71 39.72
N LYS A 26 12.73 20.41 39.47
CA LYS A 26 13.13 19.11 38.93
C LYS A 26 12.94 17.97 39.93
N LYS A 27 13.15 18.22 41.22
CA LYS A 27 12.84 17.25 42.28
C LYS A 27 11.34 17.00 42.37
N SER A 28 10.52 18.05 42.38
CA SER A 28 9.06 17.91 42.42
C SER A 28 8.53 17.14 41.21
N LEU A 29 9.08 17.35 40.02
CA LEU A 29 8.75 16.58 38.82
C LEU A 29 9.14 15.10 38.94
N ARG A 30 10.23 14.79 39.63
CA ARG A 30 10.68 13.42 39.83
C ARG A 30 9.79 12.67 40.82
N ASP A 31 9.43 13.33 41.93
CA ASP A 31 8.53 12.77 42.93
C ASP A 31 7.12 12.54 42.36
N GLU A 32 6.65 13.45 41.49
CA GLU A 32 5.40 13.29 40.74
C GLU A 32 5.47 12.10 39.78
N LEU A 33 6.58 11.92 39.07
CA LEU A 33 6.76 10.80 38.15
C LEU A 33 6.83 9.45 38.88
N ASP A 34 7.53 9.40 40.01
CA ASP A 34 7.62 8.18 40.84
C ASP A 34 6.23 7.80 41.39
N SER A 35 5.44 8.80 41.83
CA SER A 35 4.05 8.59 42.27
C SER A 35 3.15 8.08 41.15
N GLN A 36 3.28 8.62 39.93
CA GLN A 36 2.54 8.16 38.76
C GLN A 36 2.93 6.74 38.35
N LEU A 37 4.21 6.38 38.46
CA LEU A 37 4.71 5.02 38.20
C LEU A 37 4.17 4.02 39.23
N GLU A 38 4.15 4.36 40.52
CA GLU A 38 3.55 3.51 41.55
C GLU A 38 2.04 3.30 41.33
N ALA A 39 1.31 4.36 40.99
CA ALA A 39 -0.11 4.28 40.63
C ALA A 39 -0.34 3.42 39.38
N PHE A 40 0.55 3.51 38.38
CA PHE A 40 0.47 2.71 37.17
C PHE A 40 0.72 1.21 37.43
N LEU A 41 1.76 0.89 38.21
CA LEU A 41 2.10 -0.49 38.55
C LEU A 41 1.06 -1.14 39.46
N SER A 42 0.49 -0.39 40.41
CA SER A 42 -0.59 -0.88 41.29
C SER A 42 -1.89 -1.18 40.52
N ASN A 43 -2.17 -0.44 39.45
CA ASN A 43 -3.28 -0.72 38.52
C ASN A 43 -2.96 -1.81 37.48
N GLY A 44 -1.90 -2.60 37.68
CA GLY A 44 -1.54 -3.73 36.82
C GLY A 44 -0.86 -3.34 35.51
N GLY A 45 -0.33 -2.12 35.40
CA GLY A 45 0.32 -1.64 34.19
C GLY A 45 -0.64 -1.40 33.01
N ALA A 46 -1.95 -1.29 33.28
CA ALA A 46 -2.94 -0.97 32.27
C ALA A 46 -3.07 0.55 32.11
N ILE A 47 -2.95 1.04 30.86
CA ILE A 47 -3.24 2.43 30.52
C ILE A 47 -4.66 2.46 29.92
N GLU A 48 -5.62 3.04 30.63
CA GLU A 48 -7.01 3.15 30.15
C GLU A 48 -7.18 4.21 29.06
N GLN A 49 -6.39 5.30 29.10
CA GLN A 49 -6.42 6.38 28.10
C GLN A 49 -5.00 6.93 27.88
N LEU A 50 -4.63 7.12 26.61
CA LEU A 50 -3.35 7.73 26.26
C LEU A 50 -3.45 9.27 26.22
N PRO A 51 -2.36 9.99 26.55
CA PRO A 51 -2.31 11.45 26.44
C PRO A 51 -2.60 11.95 25.02
N GLN A 52 -3.25 13.11 24.93
CA GLN A 52 -3.59 13.74 23.66
C GLN A 52 -2.34 13.92 22.77
N GLY A 53 -2.33 13.27 21.60
CA GLY A 53 -1.20 13.29 20.65
C GLY A 53 -0.35 12.02 20.62
N PHE A 54 -0.53 11.09 21.57
CA PHE A 54 0.01 9.75 21.51
C PHE A 54 -1.14 8.76 21.45
N SER A 55 -1.49 8.25 20.27
CA SER A 55 -2.31 7.04 20.19
C SER A 55 -2.23 6.39 18.81
N GLY A 56 -2.20 5.06 18.81
CA GLY A 56 -2.72 4.20 17.74
C GLY A 56 -4.25 4.24 17.64
N GLU A 57 -4.88 5.30 18.14
CA GLU A 57 -6.31 5.58 17.98
C GLU A 57 -6.46 6.83 17.12
N TYR A 58 -7.42 6.72 16.20
CA TYR A 58 -7.70 7.58 15.06
C TYR A 58 -7.98 9.03 15.47
N ASN A 59 -6.92 9.78 15.75
CA ASN A 59 -7.01 11.20 16.03
C ASN A 59 -7.23 11.97 14.74
N LYS A 60 -8.19 12.90 14.81
CA LYS A 60 -8.50 13.94 13.82
C LYS A 60 -7.20 14.45 13.21
N GLY A 61 -7.12 14.45 11.87
CA GLY A 61 -5.89 14.79 11.16
C GLY A 61 -5.36 16.19 11.54
N TRP A 62 -4.04 16.37 11.43
CA TRP A 62 -3.41 17.70 11.46
C TRP A 62 -4.21 18.62 10.53
N ASN A 63 -4.80 19.69 11.08
CA ASN A 63 -5.68 20.70 10.43
C ASN A 63 -7.22 20.51 10.46
N ASN A 64 -7.80 19.70 11.35
CA ASN A 64 -9.25 19.38 11.33
C ASN A 64 -9.72 18.69 10.04
N SER A 65 -8.80 18.24 9.18
CA SER A 65 -9.17 17.35 8.08
C SER A 65 -9.67 16.04 8.64
N LYS A 66 -10.82 15.59 8.12
CA LYS A 66 -11.21 14.19 8.26
C LYS A 66 -10.08 13.37 7.61
N PRO A 67 -9.39 12.48 8.34
CA PRO A 67 -8.40 11.62 7.72
C PRO A 67 -9.11 10.89 6.58
N LYS A 68 -8.51 10.84 5.39
CA LYS A 68 -9.06 10.00 4.32
C LYS A 68 -9.19 8.60 4.91
N ALA A 69 -10.34 7.94 4.72
CA ALA A 69 -10.55 6.57 5.19
C ALA A 69 -9.50 5.68 4.51
N GLN A 70 -8.38 5.46 5.20
CA GLN A 70 -7.31 4.62 4.70
C GLN A 70 -7.77 3.20 4.94
N LYS A 71 -7.92 2.42 3.85
CA LYS A 71 -8.33 1.03 3.94
C LYS A 71 -7.41 0.29 4.89
N THR A 72 -7.98 -0.52 5.78
CA THR A 72 -7.17 -1.31 6.69
C THR A 72 -6.35 -2.33 5.89
N MET A 73 -5.19 -2.73 6.40
CA MET A 73 -4.40 -3.81 5.76
C MET A 73 -5.24 -5.08 5.54
N ARG A 74 -6.16 -5.38 6.47
CA ARG A 74 -7.11 -6.50 6.34
C ARG A 74 -8.03 -6.34 5.12
N GLU A 75 -8.58 -5.15 4.88
CA GLU A 75 -9.44 -4.87 3.72
C GLU A 75 -8.66 -4.93 2.40
N VAL A 76 -7.43 -4.42 2.38
CA VAL A 76 -6.55 -4.48 1.21
C VAL A 76 -6.26 -5.94 0.86
N MET A 77 -5.86 -6.75 1.85
CA MET A 77 -5.61 -8.17 1.66
C MET A 77 -6.86 -8.94 1.25
N ALA A 78 -8.01 -8.66 1.88
CA ALA A 78 -9.29 -9.28 1.52
C ALA A 78 -9.70 -8.96 0.07
N SER A 79 -9.50 -7.71 -0.36
CA SER A 79 -9.77 -7.27 -1.74
C SER A 79 -8.85 -7.99 -2.73
N ALA A 80 -7.56 -8.07 -2.43
CA ALA A 80 -6.58 -8.76 -3.27
C ALA A 80 -6.91 -10.26 -3.44
N VAL A 81 -7.31 -10.93 -2.35
CA VAL A 81 -7.75 -12.34 -2.40
C VAL A 81 -9.04 -12.49 -3.21
N SER A 82 -10.00 -11.59 -3.03
CA SER A 82 -11.25 -11.58 -3.80
C SER A 82 -10.99 -11.44 -5.30
N GLU A 83 -10.13 -10.49 -5.70
CA GLU A 83 -9.73 -10.30 -7.10
C GLU A 83 -9.01 -11.53 -7.67
N ALA A 84 -8.11 -12.14 -6.91
CA ALA A 84 -7.42 -13.36 -7.33
C ALA A 84 -8.39 -14.52 -7.56
N ARG A 85 -9.38 -14.69 -6.67
CA ARG A 85 -10.45 -15.69 -6.82
C ARG A 85 -11.33 -15.39 -8.04
N ALA A 86 -11.73 -14.14 -8.26
CA ALA A 86 -12.51 -13.73 -9.41
C ALA A 86 -11.79 -14.01 -10.75
N ARG A 87 -10.46 -13.81 -10.80
CA ARG A 87 -9.64 -14.17 -11.98
C ARG A 87 -9.59 -15.68 -12.22
N ARG A 88 -9.46 -16.49 -11.17
CA ARG A 88 -9.46 -17.97 -11.28
C ARG A 88 -10.82 -18.52 -11.70
N ASN A 89 -11.90 -17.97 -11.16
CA ASN A 89 -13.27 -18.41 -11.43
C ASN A 89 -13.85 -17.83 -12.73
N ASN A 90 -13.05 -17.11 -13.51
CA ASN A 90 -13.50 -16.58 -14.79
C ASN A 90 -13.86 -17.76 -15.73
N PRO A 91 -15.09 -17.80 -16.29
CA PRO A 91 -15.54 -18.91 -17.13
C PRO A 91 -14.61 -19.24 -18.29
N SER A 92 -13.96 -18.22 -18.88
CA SER A 92 -13.01 -18.43 -19.97
C SER A 92 -11.69 -19.05 -19.52
N VAL A 93 -11.28 -18.83 -18.26
CA VAL A 93 -10.08 -19.44 -17.68
C VAL A 93 -10.37 -20.91 -17.36
N THR A 94 -11.53 -21.17 -16.75
CA THR A 94 -12.02 -22.54 -16.50
C THR A 94 -12.11 -23.33 -17.80
N ALA A 95 -12.78 -22.80 -18.83
CA ALA A 95 -12.92 -23.46 -20.13
C ALA A 95 -11.57 -23.74 -20.81
N ARG A 96 -10.59 -22.84 -20.66
CA ARG A 96 -9.23 -23.07 -21.18
C ARG A 96 -8.54 -24.21 -20.46
N ASN A 97 -8.63 -24.25 -19.13
CA ASN A 97 -8.00 -25.29 -18.31
C ASN A 97 -8.64 -26.66 -18.56
N GLU A 98 -9.96 -26.72 -18.70
CA GLU A 98 -10.67 -27.94 -19.09
C GLU A 98 -10.21 -28.45 -20.46
N ALA A 99 -10.10 -27.56 -21.44
CA ALA A 99 -9.61 -27.91 -22.77
C ALA A 99 -8.15 -28.40 -22.72
N LEU A 100 -7.27 -27.76 -21.92
CA LEU A 100 -5.89 -28.22 -21.72
C LEU A 100 -5.83 -29.61 -21.08
N ASN A 101 -6.64 -29.85 -20.04
CA ASN A 101 -6.72 -31.15 -19.37
C ASN A 101 -7.22 -32.26 -20.31
N LYS A 102 -8.10 -31.93 -21.25
CA LYS A 102 -8.59 -32.83 -22.30
C LYS A 102 -7.64 -32.97 -23.50
N GLY A 103 -6.53 -32.23 -23.54
CA GLY A 103 -5.60 -32.20 -24.67
C GLY A 103 -6.15 -31.48 -25.92
N GLU A 104 -7.21 -30.70 -25.78
CA GLU A 104 -7.82 -29.96 -26.87
C GLU A 104 -6.96 -28.75 -27.26
N LYS A 105 -6.86 -28.49 -28.57
CA LYS A 105 -6.09 -27.35 -29.11
C LYS A 105 -6.88 -26.03 -29.10
N ARG A 106 -8.19 -26.10 -28.87
CA ARG A 106 -9.12 -24.98 -28.99
C ARG A 106 -10.20 -25.07 -27.93
N TYR A 107 -10.76 -23.92 -27.57
CA TYR A 107 -11.85 -23.83 -26.62
C TYR A 107 -12.74 -22.61 -26.93
N HIS A 108 -13.95 -22.60 -26.37
CA HIS A 108 -14.84 -21.43 -26.41
C HIS A 108 -14.55 -20.53 -25.21
N GLY A 109 -14.04 -19.33 -25.48
CA GLY A 109 -13.69 -18.33 -24.48
C GLY A 109 -14.42 -17.01 -24.70
N THR A 110 -13.84 -15.93 -24.19
CA THR A 110 -14.38 -14.57 -24.38
C THR A 110 -14.54 -14.21 -25.86
N THR A 111 -15.57 -13.43 -26.18
CA THR A 111 -15.82 -12.95 -27.54
C THR A 111 -14.62 -12.13 -28.05
N CYS A 112 -14.25 -12.35 -29.32
CA CYS A 112 -13.18 -11.61 -29.95
C CYS A 112 -13.66 -10.19 -30.29
N LYS A 113 -12.91 -9.16 -29.87
CA LYS A 113 -13.23 -7.77 -30.18
C LYS A 113 -13.16 -7.41 -31.67
N ALA A 114 -12.38 -8.16 -32.46
CA ALA A 114 -12.17 -7.87 -33.88
C ALA A 114 -13.16 -8.60 -34.81
N CYS A 115 -13.53 -9.85 -34.49
CA CYS A 115 -14.38 -10.67 -35.37
C CYS A 115 -15.62 -11.26 -34.69
N GLY A 116 -15.86 -10.98 -33.40
CA GLY A 116 -16.99 -11.51 -32.62
C GLY A 116 -16.89 -12.98 -32.24
N GLY A 117 -16.03 -13.78 -32.89
CA GLY A 117 -15.90 -15.21 -32.63
C GLY A 117 -15.45 -15.56 -31.21
N THR A 118 -15.93 -16.70 -30.69
CA THR A 118 -15.60 -17.21 -29.33
C THR A 118 -14.53 -18.29 -29.33
N LEU A 119 -14.22 -18.88 -30.49
CA LEU A 119 -13.25 -19.96 -30.60
C LEU A 119 -11.81 -19.43 -30.49
N ARG A 120 -11.05 -19.96 -29.54
CA ARG A 120 -9.68 -19.54 -29.22
C ARG A 120 -8.72 -20.71 -29.11
N TYR A 121 -7.43 -20.47 -29.33
CA TYR A 121 -6.38 -21.48 -29.14
C TYR A 121 -6.03 -21.65 -27.66
N THR A 122 -5.84 -22.90 -27.23
CA THR A 122 -5.42 -23.20 -25.84
C THR A 122 -3.97 -22.78 -25.54
N SER A 123 -3.11 -22.69 -26.55
CA SER A 123 -1.70 -22.31 -26.40
C SER A 123 -1.49 -20.82 -26.10
N ASN A 124 -2.11 -19.94 -26.87
CA ASN A 124 -1.86 -18.50 -26.82
C ASN A 124 -3.12 -17.64 -26.57
N ASN A 125 -4.30 -18.24 -26.38
CA ASN A 125 -5.58 -17.55 -26.19
C ASN A 125 -5.98 -16.64 -27.37
N CYS A 126 -5.30 -16.75 -28.52
CA CYS A 126 -5.63 -15.96 -29.69
C CYS A 126 -6.93 -16.48 -30.32
N CYS A 127 -7.71 -15.55 -30.89
CA CYS A 127 -8.89 -15.92 -31.67
C CYS A 127 -8.48 -16.72 -32.90
N VAL A 128 -9.10 -17.89 -33.09
CA VAL A 128 -8.79 -18.77 -34.22
C VAL A 128 -9.13 -18.12 -35.56
N GLY A 129 -10.22 -17.35 -35.63
CA GLY A 129 -10.62 -16.65 -36.85
C GLY A 129 -9.61 -15.58 -37.25
N CYS A 130 -9.25 -14.69 -36.33
CA CYS A 130 -8.29 -13.61 -36.59
C CYS A 130 -6.90 -14.14 -36.93
N ASP A 131 -6.41 -15.15 -36.21
CA ASP A 131 -5.07 -15.71 -36.46
C ASP A 131 -5.00 -16.42 -37.82
N LYS A 132 -6.03 -17.16 -38.20
CA LYS A 132 -6.14 -17.75 -39.55
C LYS A 132 -6.17 -16.67 -40.64
N ALA A 133 -6.98 -15.62 -40.47
CA ALA A 133 -7.04 -14.51 -41.42
C ALA A 133 -5.66 -13.83 -41.57
N ALA A 134 -4.98 -13.57 -40.46
CA ALA A 134 -3.63 -13.00 -40.46
C ALA A 134 -2.60 -13.93 -41.12
N SER A 135 -2.72 -15.25 -40.93
CA SER A 135 -1.88 -16.26 -41.59
C SER A 135 -2.03 -16.25 -43.11
N ILE A 136 -3.26 -16.15 -43.62
CA ILE A 136 -3.55 -16.07 -45.06
C ILE A 136 -2.91 -14.80 -45.68
N VAL A 137 -3.04 -13.65 -45.01
CA VAL A 137 -2.43 -12.40 -45.50
C VAL A 137 -0.90 -12.49 -45.52
N ARG A 138 -0.28 -13.07 -44.46
CA ARG A 138 1.18 -13.27 -44.40
C ARG A 138 1.68 -14.17 -45.53
N THR A 139 1.00 -15.29 -45.77
CA THR A 139 1.38 -16.24 -46.83
C THR A 139 1.22 -15.64 -48.22
N LYS A 140 0.17 -14.84 -48.47
CA LYS A 140 0.00 -14.09 -49.73
C LYS A 140 1.16 -13.11 -49.96
N LYS A 141 1.50 -12.29 -48.96
CA LYS A 141 2.63 -11.35 -49.04
C LYS A 141 3.97 -12.06 -49.31
N LEU A 142 4.22 -13.20 -48.65
CA LEU A 142 5.43 -13.99 -48.89
C LEU A 142 5.48 -14.54 -50.32
N ARG A 143 4.35 -15.00 -50.86
CA ARG A 143 4.25 -15.45 -52.26
C ARG A 143 4.54 -14.32 -53.25
N GLU A 144 4.01 -13.13 -53.01
CA GLU A 144 4.25 -11.94 -53.84
C GLU A 144 5.72 -11.53 -53.81
N LYS A 145 6.34 -11.50 -52.63
CA LYS A 145 7.78 -11.23 -52.49
C LYS A 145 8.64 -12.22 -53.28
N ARG A 146 8.41 -13.53 -53.12
CA ARG A 146 9.14 -14.57 -53.86
C ARG A 146 9.00 -14.43 -55.38
N LYS A 147 7.81 -14.05 -55.87
CA LYS A 147 7.60 -13.76 -57.30
C LYS A 147 8.42 -12.54 -57.74
N SER A 148 8.42 -11.46 -56.96
CA SER A 148 9.18 -10.25 -57.29
C SER A 148 10.70 -10.47 -57.27
N GLU A 149 11.20 -11.33 -56.38
CA GLU A 149 12.62 -11.71 -56.31
C GLU A 149 13.01 -12.56 -57.51
N LYS A 150 12.15 -13.51 -57.93
CA LYS A 150 12.39 -14.35 -59.09
C LYS A 150 12.35 -13.60 -60.44
N VAL A 151 11.64 -12.48 -60.51
CA VAL A 151 11.60 -11.61 -61.71
C VAL A 151 12.83 -10.70 -61.80
N LYS A 152 13.55 -10.49 -60.69
CA LYS A 152 14.76 -9.65 -60.62
C LYS A 152 16.06 -10.42 -60.81
N SER A 153 16.01 -11.76 -60.81
CA SER A 153 17.14 -12.65 -61.03
C SER A 153 17.11 -13.22 -62.43
#